data_AF-A0A5C5Z046-F1
#
_entry.id   AF-A0A5C5Z046-F1
#
_cell.length_a   1.000
_cell.length_b   1.000
_cell.length_c   1.000
_cell.angle_alpha   90.00
_cell.angle_beta   90.00
_cell.angle_gamma   90.00
#
_symmetry.space_group_name_H-M   'P 1'
#
loop_
_entity.id
_entity.type
_entity.pdbx_description
1 polymer ?
#
loop_
_entity_poly.entity_id
_entity_poly.type
_entity_poly.pdbx_seq_one_letter_code
_entity_poly.pdbx_strand_id
1 'polypeptide(L)'
;MLVRFCSLFVFGLAVCFCNLTVHGEEDASSQAAKVRETRIANYLTGAKFIGKFTKDGSDDTTPKTEEYTISKCEKLTAADMYRLTTRIKYGDVDTEVPIDLRIVWADRTPVITLDALTIPGMGTFSARVLVFNGRYAGTWQHDEKGGHLFGAIETKAASSDQDAEVVFKEDFESGLDQWEILDPKTWELNTNDGNATFGITDRKSEYVPPVRSPGHVALIRDLELADFDITFRVRSTLDTGNHRDCCVFFCYQDDQHFYYTHLGAKPDPHSGQIMIVKEAPRLALTENEKLTPWNDDWHTVRLERNSKTGSIKVFFDDMQTPHMEVIDKTFSKGRVGIGSFDDMNEFDDVVVRKRTF
;
A
#
# COMPACT_ATOMS: atom_id res chain seq x y z
N MET A 1 0.50 61.14 62.49
CA MET A 1 -0.89 60.88 62.03
C MET A 1 -0.99 59.38 61.72
N LEU A 2 -1.78 58.65 62.52
CA LEU A 2 -2.21 57.22 62.47
C LEU A 2 -1.13 56.12 62.18
N VAL A 3 -0.68 55.30 63.15
CA VAL A 3 -1.27 54.07 63.77
C VAL A 3 -1.03 52.76 62.98
N ARG A 4 -0.41 51.81 63.69
CA ARG A 4 -0.27 50.33 63.55
C ARG A 4 -1.29 49.58 62.65
N PHE A 5 -0.89 48.47 62.00
CA PHE A 5 -1.26 47.09 62.42
C PHE A 5 -0.77 45.96 61.47
N CYS A 6 -0.68 44.78 62.08
CA CYS A 6 -0.41 43.43 61.58
C CYS A 6 -1.49 42.81 60.66
N SER A 7 -1.09 41.70 60.02
CA SER A 7 -1.84 40.45 59.72
C SER A 7 -2.45 40.20 58.34
N LEU A 8 -2.03 39.03 57.82
CA LEU A 8 -2.76 37.99 57.05
C LEU A 8 -3.69 38.40 55.90
N PHE A 9 -3.39 37.87 54.70
CA PHE A 9 -4.42 37.25 53.86
C PHE A 9 -3.88 36.03 53.11
N VAL A 10 -4.63 34.94 53.23
CA VAL A 10 -4.48 33.63 52.59
C VAL A 10 -5.11 33.67 51.20
N PHE A 11 -4.40 33.19 50.18
CA PHE A 11 -4.92 32.63 48.93
C PHE A 11 -3.77 31.76 48.38
N GLY A 12 -3.88 30.46 48.12
CA GLY A 12 -5.00 29.67 47.62
C GLY A 12 -4.39 28.80 46.52
N LEU A 13 -3.90 27.62 46.91
CA LEU A 13 -3.22 26.65 46.05
C LEU A 13 -4.23 26.08 45.03
N ALA A 14 -4.11 26.42 43.76
CA ALA A 14 -4.82 25.74 42.67
C ALA A 14 -3.83 24.86 41.92
N VAL A 15 -3.65 23.62 42.39
CA VAL A 15 -3.01 22.55 41.61
C VAL A 15 -4.04 22.10 40.57
N CYS A 16 -3.88 22.58 39.34
CA CYS A 16 -4.61 22.05 38.21
C CYS A 16 -4.02 20.67 37.89
N PHE A 17 -4.66 19.61 38.38
CA PHE A 17 -4.42 18.26 37.88
C PHE A 17 -4.96 18.22 36.44
N CYS A 18 -4.05 18.40 35.48
CA CYS A 18 -4.29 17.99 34.11
C CYS A 18 -4.39 16.46 34.12
N ASN A 19 -5.62 15.93 34.02
CA ASN A 19 -5.83 14.55 33.61
C ASN A 19 -5.38 14.44 32.14
N LEU A 20 -4.09 14.12 31.92
CA LEU A 20 -3.68 13.54 30.64
C LEU A 20 -4.30 12.15 30.55
N THR A 21 -5.40 12.02 29.81
CA THR A 21 -5.84 10.74 29.28
C THR A 21 -4.83 10.30 28.22
N VAL A 22 -3.86 9.48 28.61
CA VAL A 22 -2.98 8.70 27.73
C VAL A 22 -3.80 7.54 27.15
N HIS A 23 -4.76 7.83 26.26
CA HIS A 23 -5.60 6.82 25.61
C HIS A 23 -5.56 6.91 24.07
N GLY A 24 -4.70 7.78 23.49
CA GLY A 24 -4.63 7.98 22.03
C GLY A 24 -3.51 7.23 21.31
N GLU A 25 -2.34 7.05 21.93
CA GLU A 25 -1.18 6.43 21.27
C GLU A 25 -1.23 4.89 21.27
N GLU A 26 -1.73 4.26 22.34
CA GLU A 26 -1.84 2.79 22.41
C GLU A 26 -2.86 2.25 21.39
N ASP A 27 -3.99 2.94 21.21
CA ASP A 27 -5.05 2.49 20.30
C ASP A 27 -4.62 2.61 18.83
N ALA A 28 -4.01 3.72 18.41
CA ALA A 28 -3.53 3.92 17.05
C ALA A 28 -2.35 2.98 16.71
N SER A 29 -1.38 2.83 17.62
CA SER A 29 -0.25 1.90 17.46
C SER A 29 -0.72 0.45 17.38
N SER A 30 -1.69 0.06 18.23
CA SER A 30 -2.25 -1.30 18.21
C SER A 30 -3.05 -1.59 16.93
N GLN A 31 -3.73 -0.58 16.38
CA GLN A 31 -4.48 -0.71 15.13
C GLN A 31 -3.54 -0.80 13.93
N ALA A 32 -2.51 0.04 13.85
CA ALA A 32 -1.48 -0.04 12.81
C ALA A 32 -0.72 -1.39 12.87
N ALA A 33 -0.44 -1.89 14.07
CA ALA A 33 0.12 -3.22 14.29
C ALA A 33 -0.80 -4.33 13.75
N LYS A 34 -2.10 -4.30 14.06
CA LYS A 34 -3.07 -5.27 13.54
C LYS A 34 -3.18 -5.24 12.01
N VAL A 35 -3.10 -4.05 11.41
CA VAL A 35 -3.15 -3.87 9.95
C VAL A 35 -1.91 -4.50 9.28
N ARG A 36 -0.70 -4.20 9.76
CA ARG A 36 0.53 -4.80 9.19
C ARG A 36 0.60 -6.32 9.38
N GLU A 37 0.12 -6.82 10.52
CA GLU A 37 0.10 -8.25 10.84
C GLU A 37 -0.85 -9.02 9.92
N THR A 38 -2.04 -8.47 9.68
CA THR A 38 -3.00 -9.04 8.74
C THR A 38 -2.45 -8.99 7.31
N ARG A 39 -1.83 -7.87 6.92
CA ARG A 39 -1.24 -7.70 5.58
C ARG A 39 -0.17 -8.74 5.26
N ILE A 40 0.78 -8.99 6.18
CA ILE A 40 1.83 -9.98 5.94
C ILE A 40 1.29 -11.41 5.92
N ALA A 41 0.31 -11.72 6.78
CA ALA A 41 -0.33 -13.04 6.78
C ALA A 41 -1.04 -13.32 5.45
N ASN A 42 -1.75 -12.33 4.92
CA ASN A 42 -2.40 -12.44 3.61
C ASN A 42 -1.37 -12.53 2.48
N TYR A 43 -0.32 -11.71 2.50
CA TYR A 43 0.74 -11.70 1.48
C TYR A 43 1.45 -13.06 1.35
N LEU A 44 1.75 -13.71 2.49
CA LEU A 44 2.45 -15.00 2.50
C LEU A 44 1.51 -16.18 2.21
N THR A 45 0.19 -16.03 2.38
CA THR A 45 -0.76 -17.12 2.13
C THR A 45 -0.84 -17.45 0.64
N GLY A 46 -0.48 -18.68 0.29
CA GLY A 46 -0.39 -19.15 -1.09
C GLY A 46 0.84 -18.62 -1.84
N ALA A 47 1.80 -18.01 -1.15
CA ALA A 47 3.01 -17.50 -1.76
C ALA A 47 4.00 -18.62 -2.06
N LYS A 48 4.68 -18.47 -3.20
CA LYS A 48 5.73 -19.36 -3.68
C LYS A 48 7.04 -18.59 -3.73
N PHE A 49 8.04 -19.10 -3.03
CA PHE A 49 9.39 -18.55 -2.96
C PHE A 49 10.22 -19.32 -3.97
N ILE A 50 10.78 -18.60 -4.94
CA ILE A 50 11.56 -19.19 -6.04
C ILE A 50 12.90 -18.48 -6.09
N GLY A 51 13.96 -19.21 -5.85
CA GLY A 51 15.25 -18.61 -5.74
C GLY A 51 16.39 -19.60 -5.75
N LYS A 52 17.45 -19.18 -5.08
CA LYS A 52 18.68 -19.93 -4.98
C LYS A 52 19.25 -19.86 -3.58
N PHE A 53 20.03 -20.87 -3.22
CA PHE A 53 20.78 -20.88 -1.99
C PHE A 53 22.26 -21.25 -2.21
N THR A 54 23.07 -20.82 -1.25
CA THR A 54 24.50 -21.11 -1.11
C THR A 54 24.71 -21.98 0.12
N LYS A 55 25.88 -22.63 0.18
CA LYS A 55 26.32 -23.38 1.36
C LYS A 55 27.71 -22.90 1.74
N ASP A 56 27.88 -22.54 3.00
CA ASP A 56 29.16 -22.07 3.54
C ASP A 56 30.25 -23.14 3.36
N GLY A 57 31.44 -22.70 2.96
CA GLY A 57 32.59 -23.57 2.71
C GLY A 57 32.45 -24.50 1.49
N SER A 58 31.46 -24.28 0.62
CA SER A 58 31.32 -25.00 -0.65
C SER A 58 32.10 -24.31 -1.76
N ASP A 59 32.80 -25.09 -2.60
CA ASP A 59 33.43 -24.62 -3.83
C ASP A 59 32.43 -24.44 -5.00
N ASP A 60 31.13 -24.66 -4.75
CA ASP A 60 30.06 -24.50 -5.74
C ASP A 60 29.98 -23.03 -6.21
N THR A 61 30.43 -22.75 -7.43
CA THR A 61 30.37 -21.40 -8.03
C THR A 61 28.96 -20.99 -8.46
N THR A 62 28.02 -21.94 -8.50
CA THR A 62 26.65 -21.72 -8.97
C THR A 62 25.65 -22.04 -7.85
N PRO A 63 24.92 -21.04 -7.32
CA PRO A 63 23.90 -21.28 -6.31
C PRO A 63 22.82 -22.24 -6.80
N LYS A 64 22.38 -23.14 -5.91
CA LYS A 64 21.40 -24.20 -6.22
C LYS A 64 20.00 -23.64 -6.17
N THR A 65 19.14 -24.05 -7.10
CA THR A 65 17.74 -23.61 -7.13
C THR A 65 16.96 -24.22 -5.97
N GLU A 66 16.08 -23.42 -5.37
CA GLU A 66 15.11 -23.88 -4.38
C GLU A 66 13.70 -23.41 -4.74
N GLU A 67 12.73 -24.04 -4.10
CA GLU A 67 11.32 -23.67 -4.21
C GLU A 67 10.61 -24.01 -2.91
N TYR A 68 9.88 -23.05 -2.33
CA TYR A 68 9.07 -23.25 -1.15
C TYR A 68 7.67 -22.69 -1.36
N THR A 69 6.64 -23.40 -0.89
CA THR A 69 5.27 -22.91 -0.91
C THR A 69 4.75 -22.77 0.50
N ILE A 70 4.28 -21.57 0.84
CA ILE A 70 3.51 -21.30 2.05
C ILE A 70 2.04 -21.43 1.66
N SER A 71 1.41 -22.55 1.99
CA SER A 71 -0.01 -22.75 1.67
C SER A 71 -0.93 -21.88 2.51
N LYS A 72 -0.52 -21.58 3.76
CA LYS A 72 -1.27 -20.70 4.67
C LYS A 72 -0.34 -19.97 5.63
N CYS A 73 -0.63 -18.71 5.93
CA CYS A 73 -0.01 -17.96 7.02
C CYS A 73 -1.09 -17.39 7.94
N GLU A 74 -1.01 -17.69 9.23
CA GLU A 74 -2.01 -17.29 10.23
C GLU A 74 -1.35 -16.51 11.36
N LYS A 75 -1.88 -15.33 11.69
CA LYS A 75 -1.45 -14.60 12.89
C LYS A 75 -1.92 -15.35 14.14
N LEU A 76 -0.98 -15.64 15.05
CA LEU A 76 -1.28 -16.28 16.35
C LEU A 76 -1.51 -15.21 17.44
N THR A 77 -2.06 -15.63 18.58
CA THR A 77 -2.40 -14.72 19.70
C THR A 77 -1.17 -14.09 20.35
N ALA A 78 -0.02 -14.77 20.35
CA ALA A 78 1.23 -14.24 20.88
C ALA A 78 1.82 -13.16 19.95
N ALA A 79 2.47 -12.15 20.53
CA ALA A 79 3.11 -11.06 19.79
C ALA A 79 4.10 -11.59 18.75
N ASP A 80 4.06 -11.03 17.54
CA ASP A 80 4.90 -11.39 16.38
C ASP A 80 4.84 -12.87 15.93
N MET A 81 4.01 -13.70 16.56
CA MET A 81 3.91 -15.13 16.24
C MET A 81 2.91 -15.39 15.11
N TYR A 82 3.33 -16.25 14.19
CA TYR A 82 2.54 -16.71 13.04
C TYR A 82 2.70 -18.23 12.88
N ARG A 83 1.68 -18.86 12.31
CA ARG A 83 1.73 -20.24 11.84
C ARG A 83 1.83 -20.24 10.32
N LEU A 84 2.94 -20.75 9.79
CA LEU A 84 3.11 -21.02 8.37
C LEU A 84 2.86 -22.49 8.10
N THR A 85 1.82 -22.83 7.35
CA THR A 85 1.68 -24.16 6.77
C THR A 85 2.51 -24.18 5.49
N THR A 86 3.58 -24.97 5.50
CA THR A 86 4.54 -25.03 4.40
C THR A 86 4.56 -26.43 3.80
N ARG A 87 4.56 -26.53 2.47
CA ARG A 87 4.77 -27.81 1.79
C ARG A 87 6.26 -28.01 1.60
N ILE A 88 6.82 -29.01 2.27
CA ILE A 88 8.24 -29.35 2.19
C ILE A 88 8.39 -30.55 1.27
N LYS A 89 9.22 -30.39 0.23
CA LYS A 89 9.65 -31.48 -0.65
C LYS A 89 11.14 -31.73 -0.45
N TYR A 90 11.49 -32.84 0.18
CA TYR A 90 12.88 -33.23 0.45
C TYR A 90 13.08 -34.74 0.31
N GLY A 91 13.87 -35.15 -0.69
CA GLY A 91 14.01 -36.57 -1.05
C GLY A 91 12.65 -37.16 -1.47
N ASP A 92 12.24 -38.25 -0.81
CA ASP A 92 10.92 -38.88 -0.99
C ASP A 92 9.81 -38.28 -0.11
N VAL A 93 10.13 -37.28 0.74
CA VAL A 93 9.16 -36.63 1.63
C VAL A 93 8.50 -35.48 0.88
N ASP A 94 7.16 -35.54 0.79
CA ASP A 94 6.30 -34.45 0.29
C ASP A 94 5.14 -34.29 1.28
N THR A 95 5.24 -33.31 2.18
CA THR A 95 4.29 -33.16 3.29
C THR A 95 4.11 -31.69 3.67
N GLU A 96 2.90 -31.33 4.10
CA GLU A 96 2.64 -30.03 4.70
C GLU A 96 2.96 -30.05 6.19
N VAL A 97 3.82 -29.12 6.62
CA VAL A 97 4.25 -28.96 8.01
C VAL A 97 3.81 -27.57 8.48
N PRO A 98 2.97 -27.48 9.54
CA PRO A 98 2.70 -26.22 10.21
C PRO A 98 3.89 -25.85 11.09
N ILE A 99 4.45 -24.67 10.85
CA ILE A 99 5.60 -24.13 11.56
C ILE A 99 5.17 -22.85 12.27
N ASP A 100 5.25 -22.86 13.60
CA ASP A 100 5.05 -21.66 14.41
C ASP A 100 6.37 -20.90 14.51
N LEU A 101 6.40 -19.68 14.02
CA LEU A 101 7.60 -18.85 13.97
C LEU A 101 7.28 -17.37 14.20
N ARG A 102 8.33 -16.56 14.36
CA ARG A 102 8.19 -15.11 14.51
C ARG A 102 8.34 -14.42 13.17
N ILE A 103 7.52 -13.41 12.91
CA ILE A 103 7.80 -12.41 11.87
C ILE A 103 8.02 -11.09 12.60
N VAL A 104 9.29 -10.72 12.74
CA VAL A 104 9.70 -9.45 13.34
C VAL A 104 9.88 -8.40 12.24
N TRP A 105 10.01 -7.13 12.61
CA TRP A 105 10.02 -6.03 11.66
C TRP A 105 11.29 -5.19 11.79
N ALA A 106 11.96 -4.96 10.67
CA ALA A 106 12.98 -3.92 10.51
C ALA A 106 12.29 -2.72 9.87
N ASP A 107 11.84 -1.77 10.69
CA ASP A 107 10.91 -0.72 10.30
C ASP A 107 9.67 -1.30 9.61
N ARG A 108 9.48 -1.09 8.30
CA ARG A 108 8.35 -1.64 7.53
C ARG A 108 8.64 -2.99 6.86
N THR A 109 9.86 -3.51 7.01
CA THR A 109 10.30 -4.74 6.33
C THR A 109 10.11 -5.96 7.24
N PRO A 110 9.25 -6.93 6.88
CA PRO A 110 9.08 -8.14 7.65
C PRO A 110 10.28 -9.09 7.49
N VAL A 111 10.68 -9.69 8.60
CA VAL A 111 11.76 -10.68 8.70
C VAL A 111 11.22 -11.95 9.35
N ILE A 112 11.03 -12.98 8.53
CA ILE A 112 10.68 -14.33 8.98
C ILE A 112 11.86 -14.87 9.79
N THR A 113 11.61 -15.18 11.05
CA THR A 113 12.63 -15.54 12.04
C THR A 113 12.30 -16.90 12.65
N LEU A 114 13.17 -17.86 12.37
CA LEU A 114 13.14 -19.20 12.92
C LEU A 114 14.37 -19.42 13.79
N ASP A 115 14.14 -19.73 15.07
CA ASP A 115 15.18 -19.91 16.07
C ASP A 115 15.23 -21.37 16.54
N ALA A 116 16.22 -22.13 16.06
CA ALA A 116 16.54 -23.50 16.49
C ALA A 116 15.33 -24.46 16.58
N LEU A 117 14.47 -24.44 15.56
CA LEU A 117 13.33 -25.36 15.50
C LEU A 117 13.83 -26.78 15.17
N THR A 118 13.62 -27.71 16.09
CA THR A 118 13.96 -29.13 15.86
C THR A 118 12.74 -29.86 15.35
N ILE A 119 12.88 -30.48 14.17
CA ILE A 119 11.85 -31.34 13.60
C ILE A 119 12.30 -32.80 13.71
N PRO A 120 11.55 -33.68 14.40
CA PRO A 120 11.92 -35.07 14.57
C PRO A 120 12.22 -35.76 13.23
N GLY A 121 13.40 -36.37 13.14
CA GLY A 121 13.86 -37.06 11.91
C GLY A 121 14.40 -36.15 10.81
N MET A 122 14.32 -34.81 10.95
CA MET A 122 14.82 -33.86 9.94
C MET A 122 15.93 -32.93 10.46
N GLY A 123 16.15 -32.83 11.77
CA GLY A 123 17.23 -32.03 12.36
C GLY A 123 16.75 -30.67 12.88
N THR A 124 17.69 -29.78 13.15
CA THR A 124 17.43 -28.45 13.75
C THR A 124 17.67 -27.34 12.73
N PHE A 125 16.69 -26.44 12.61
CA PHE A 125 16.66 -25.38 11.61
C PHE A 125 16.68 -23.99 12.26
N SER A 126 17.40 -23.06 11.64
CA SER A 126 17.28 -21.63 11.93
C SER A 126 17.30 -20.83 10.64
N ALA A 127 16.59 -19.70 10.61
CA ALA A 127 16.55 -18.83 9.44
C ALA A 127 16.21 -17.38 9.81
N ARG A 128 16.73 -16.43 9.02
CA ARG A 128 16.33 -15.01 9.04
C ARG A 128 16.15 -14.57 7.61
N VAL A 129 14.90 -14.39 7.19
CA VAL A 129 14.54 -14.11 5.81
C VAL A 129 13.73 -12.83 5.74
N LEU A 130 14.33 -11.78 5.16
CA LEU A 130 13.63 -10.53 4.90
C LEU A 130 12.79 -10.65 3.63
N VAL A 131 11.63 -10.02 3.63
CA VAL A 131 10.72 -9.95 2.49
C VAL A 131 10.53 -8.49 2.09
N PHE A 132 10.92 -8.13 0.87
CA PHE A 132 10.89 -6.75 0.41
C PHE A 132 10.66 -6.68 -1.10
N ASN A 133 9.69 -5.88 -1.54
CA ASN A 133 9.39 -5.62 -2.96
C ASN A 133 9.33 -6.88 -3.85
N GLY A 134 8.56 -7.89 -3.42
CA GLY A 134 8.38 -9.14 -4.19
C GLY A 134 9.62 -10.04 -4.21
N ARG A 135 10.62 -9.75 -3.38
CA ARG A 135 11.86 -10.53 -3.25
C ARG A 135 12.07 -10.96 -1.81
N TYR A 136 12.94 -11.95 -1.64
CA TYR A 136 13.44 -12.34 -0.34
C TYR A 136 14.96 -12.55 -0.37
N ALA A 137 15.58 -12.37 0.79
CA ALA A 137 16.96 -12.72 1.02
C ALA A 137 17.17 -13.08 2.49
N GLY A 138 18.13 -13.93 2.80
CA GLY A 138 18.32 -14.35 4.18
C GLY A 138 19.47 -15.32 4.42
N THR A 139 19.56 -15.75 5.67
CA THR A 139 20.41 -16.86 6.10
C THR A 139 19.58 -18.09 6.43
N TRP A 140 20.16 -19.25 6.22
CA TRP A 140 19.63 -20.53 6.68
C TRP A 140 20.71 -21.32 7.41
N GLN A 141 20.28 -22.14 8.36
CA GLN A 141 21.10 -23.10 9.08
C GLN A 141 20.30 -24.40 9.24
N HIS A 142 20.95 -25.53 8.96
CA HIS A 142 20.49 -26.88 9.25
C HIS A 142 21.62 -27.64 9.95
N ASP A 143 21.44 -27.89 11.24
CA ASP A 143 22.47 -28.45 12.13
C ASP A 143 23.79 -27.65 12.00
N GLU A 144 24.87 -28.28 11.52
CA GLU A 144 26.19 -27.64 11.33
C GLU A 144 26.36 -26.95 9.97
N LYS A 145 25.39 -27.07 9.06
CA LYS A 145 25.47 -26.50 7.71
C LYS A 145 24.67 -25.21 7.61
N GLY A 146 25.26 -24.18 7.00
CA GLY A 146 24.59 -22.90 6.79
C GLY A 146 24.84 -22.31 5.41
N GLY A 147 24.25 -21.15 5.19
CA GLY A 147 24.53 -20.30 4.04
C GLY A 147 23.48 -19.22 3.86
N HIS A 148 23.44 -18.67 2.64
CA HIS A 148 22.49 -17.63 2.25
C HIS A 148 21.48 -18.14 1.23
N LEU A 149 20.29 -17.54 1.23
CA LEU A 149 19.23 -17.77 0.24
C LEU A 149 18.69 -16.43 -0.27
N PHE A 150 18.24 -16.40 -1.52
CA PHE A 150 17.65 -15.22 -2.14
C PHE A 150 16.81 -15.59 -3.37
N GLY A 151 15.78 -14.79 -3.66
CA GLY A 151 14.91 -15.04 -4.80
C GLY A 151 13.74 -14.08 -4.93
N ALA A 152 12.74 -14.49 -5.71
CA ALA A 152 11.49 -13.80 -5.93
C ALA A 152 10.33 -14.52 -5.21
N ILE A 153 9.27 -13.77 -4.92
CA ILE A 153 8.05 -14.28 -4.30
C ILE A 153 6.91 -14.13 -5.30
N GLU A 154 6.35 -15.24 -5.73
CA GLU A 154 5.13 -15.28 -6.51
C GLU A 154 3.94 -15.44 -5.55
N THR A 155 3.10 -14.42 -5.45
CA THR A 155 1.85 -14.52 -4.67
C THR A 155 0.70 -14.98 -5.55
N LYS A 156 -0.37 -15.50 -4.94
CA LYS A 156 -1.59 -15.88 -5.67
C LYS A 156 -2.24 -14.71 -6.43
N ALA A 157 -2.00 -13.46 -6.02
CA ALA A 157 -2.37 -12.29 -6.82
C ALA A 157 -1.38 -12.04 -7.99
N ALA A 158 -0.08 -12.28 -7.78
CA ALA A 158 0.94 -12.16 -8.83
C ALA A 158 0.81 -13.24 -9.93
N SER A 159 0.08 -14.34 -9.72
CA SER A 159 -0.22 -15.28 -10.81
C SER A 159 -1.14 -14.69 -11.91
N SER A 160 -1.62 -13.46 -11.74
CA SER A 160 -2.30 -12.68 -12.79
C SER A 160 -1.35 -11.79 -13.61
N ASP A 161 -0.05 -11.74 -13.28
CA ASP A 161 0.97 -10.91 -13.97
C ASP A 161 1.58 -11.54 -15.23
N GLN A 162 1.28 -12.81 -15.55
CA GLN A 162 1.78 -13.43 -16.80
C GLN A 162 1.22 -12.76 -18.08
N ASP A 163 0.12 -12.01 -17.97
CA ASP A 163 -0.54 -11.28 -19.07
C ASP A 163 -0.46 -9.74 -18.92
N ALA A 164 0.52 -9.24 -18.16
CA ALA A 164 0.70 -7.82 -17.86
C ALA A 164 1.98 -7.24 -18.46
N GLU A 165 1.84 -6.31 -19.39
CA GLU A 165 2.96 -5.56 -19.98
C GLU A 165 3.07 -4.20 -19.29
N VAL A 166 4.22 -3.89 -18.66
CA VAL A 166 4.48 -2.53 -18.15
C VAL A 166 4.60 -1.58 -19.33
N VAL A 167 3.67 -0.64 -19.45
CA VAL A 167 3.60 0.33 -20.55
C VAL A 167 3.95 1.74 -20.11
N PHE A 168 4.00 1.99 -18.80
CA PHE A 168 4.44 3.26 -18.23
C PHE A 168 5.01 3.03 -16.83
N LYS A 169 6.09 3.73 -16.52
CA LYS A 169 6.68 3.81 -15.18
C LYS A 169 7.21 5.22 -14.95
N GLU A 170 6.91 5.77 -13.78
CA GLU A 170 7.40 7.07 -13.34
C GLU A 170 7.74 7.04 -11.85
N ASP A 171 8.97 7.41 -11.51
CA ASP A 171 9.47 7.67 -10.17
C ASP A 171 9.81 9.16 -9.96
N PHE A 172 9.49 10.00 -10.96
CA PHE A 172 9.63 11.46 -10.98
C PHE A 172 11.07 11.98 -10.93
N GLU A 173 12.08 11.09 -10.92
CA GLU A 173 13.49 11.46 -10.92
C GLU A 173 13.94 12.14 -12.23
N SER A 174 13.17 11.94 -13.31
CA SER A 174 13.43 12.53 -14.63
C SER A 174 12.53 13.73 -14.96
N GLY A 175 11.78 14.24 -13.98
CA GLY A 175 10.89 15.39 -14.15
C GLY A 175 9.45 15.02 -14.53
N LEU A 176 8.73 15.96 -15.14
CA LEU A 176 7.27 15.87 -15.36
C LEU A 176 6.86 15.92 -16.84
N ASP A 177 7.80 15.78 -17.77
CA ASP A 177 7.56 15.96 -19.21
C ASP A 177 6.49 15.00 -19.78
N GLN A 178 6.32 13.83 -19.15
CA GLN A 178 5.34 12.82 -19.53
C GLN A 178 3.91 13.15 -19.08
N TRP A 179 3.69 14.27 -18.38
CA TRP A 179 2.41 14.62 -17.77
C TRP A 179 1.77 15.85 -18.41
N GLU A 180 0.46 15.78 -18.60
CA GLU A 180 -0.42 16.91 -18.85
C GLU A 180 -1.14 17.27 -17.56
N ILE A 181 -0.83 18.44 -17.02
CA ILE A 181 -1.36 18.95 -15.75
C ILE A 181 -2.37 20.04 -16.08
N LEU A 182 -3.62 19.88 -15.64
CA LEU A 182 -4.68 20.83 -16.01
C LEU A 182 -4.54 22.20 -15.33
N ASP A 183 -3.94 22.23 -14.13
CA ASP A 183 -3.49 23.45 -13.48
C ASP A 183 -2.04 23.29 -13.00
N PRO A 184 -1.03 23.59 -13.83
CA PRO A 184 0.37 23.37 -13.46
C PRO A 184 0.87 24.28 -12.33
N LYS A 185 0.11 25.30 -11.90
CA LYS A 185 0.54 26.21 -10.81
C LYS A 185 0.38 25.62 -9.42
N THR A 186 -0.50 24.64 -9.28
CA THR A 186 -0.79 23.98 -8.00
C THR A 186 -0.06 22.65 -7.85
N TRP A 187 0.92 22.40 -8.73
CA TRP A 187 1.71 21.18 -8.74
C TRP A 187 3.20 21.51 -8.74
N GLU A 188 3.98 20.71 -8.05
CA GLU A 188 5.43 20.88 -7.93
C GLU A 188 6.14 19.53 -7.94
N LEU A 189 7.34 19.51 -8.53
CA LEU A 189 8.28 18.43 -8.35
C LEU A 189 9.07 18.70 -7.07
N ASN A 190 8.72 18.00 -6.01
CA ASN A 190 9.40 18.10 -4.73
C ASN A 190 10.67 17.24 -4.76
N THR A 191 11.75 17.67 -4.10
CA THR A 191 12.95 16.85 -3.92
C THR A 191 13.33 16.84 -2.45
N ASN A 192 13.24 15.66 -1.83
CA ASN A 192 13.60 15.46 -0.42
C ASN A 192 14.54 14.26 -0.32
N ASP A 193 15.68 14.42 0.35
CA ASP A 193 16.67 13.37 0.58
C ASP A 193 17.11 12.60 -0.68
N GLY A 194 17.10 13.28 -1.84
CA GLY A 194 17.48 12.69 -3.13
C GLY A 194 16.39 11.83 -3.79
N ASN A 195 15.15 11.90 -3.30
CA ASN A 195 13.96 11.33 -3.95
C ASN A 195 13.07 12.47 -4.48
N ALA A 196 12.67 12.37 -5.73
CA ALA A 196 11.71 13.27 -6.34
C ALA A 196 10.28 12.76 -6.10
N THR A 197 9.34 13.66 -5.82
CA THR A 197 7.91 13.32 -5.73
C THR A 197 7.07 14.37 -6.42
N PHE A 198 5.88 13.98 -6.86
CA PHE A 198 4.98 14.88 -7.56
C PHE A 198 3.86 15.34 -6.62
N GLY A 199 3.89 16.61 -6.22
CA GLY A 199 3.06 17.15 -5.14
C GLY A 199 2.01 18.16 -5.60
N ILE A 200 0.84 18.15 -4.99
CA ILE A 200 -0.16 19.21 -5.06
C ILE A 200 0.12 20.21 -3.93
N THR A 201 0.30 21.49 -4.27
CA THR A 201 0.79 22.54 -3.36
C THR A 201 -0.29 23.49 -2.84
N ASP A 202 -1.46 23.49 -3.46
CA ASP A 202 -2.62 24.28 -3.02
C ASP A 202 -3.91 23.48 -3.22
N ARG A 203 -4.83 23.59 -2.27
CA ARG A 203 -6.17 23.02 -2.38
C ARG A 203 -7.00 23.67 -3.48
N LYS A 204 -6.79 24.97 -3.72
CA LYS A 204 -7.54 25.71 -4.74
C LYS A 204 -6.87 25.57 -6.10
N SER A 205 -7.63 25.11 -7.10
CA SER A 205 -7.22 25.06 -8.51
C SER A 205 -7.77 26.26 -9.29
N GLU A 206 -6.98 26.79 -10.22
CA GLU A 206 -7.42 27.70 -11.29
C GLU A 206 -8.17 26.98 -12.40
N TYR A 207 -7.97 25.66 -12.56
CA TYR A 207 -8.76 24.86 -13.47
C TYR A 207 -10.21 24.76 -12.98
N VAL A 208 -11.14 25.18 -13.83
CA VAL A 208 -12.58 25.13 -13.57
C VAL A 208 -13.21 24.10 -14.51
N PRO A 209 -13.58 22.90 -14.01
CA PRO A 209 -14.20 21.90 -14.87
C PRO A 209 -15.60 22.35 -15.33
N PRO A 210 -16.07 21.92 -16.52
CA PRO A 210 -17.39 22.31 -17.04
C PRO A 210 -18.57 21.90 -16.16
N VAL A 211 -18.39 20.80 -15.42
CA VAL A 211 -19.34 20.25 -14.45
C VAL A 211 -18.60 19.95 -13.16
N ARG A 212 -19.30 19.83 -12.02
CA ARG A 212 -18.62 19.59 -10.73
C ARG A 212 -17.90 18.24 -10.72
N SER A 213 -16.59 18.28 -10.88
CA SER A 213 -15.63 17.18 -10.90
C SER A 213 -14.29 17.62 -10.25
N PRO A 214 -13.27 16.74 -10.14
CA PRO A 214 -11.99 17.08 -9.50
C PRO A 214 -11.26 18.29 -10.08
N GLY A 215 -10.62 19.08 -9.22
CA GLY A 215 -9.87 20.29 -9.60
C GLY A 215 -8.39 20.04 -9.90
N HIS A 216 -7.80 18.97 -9.35
CA HIS A 216 -6.39 18.61 -9.55
C HIS A 216 -6.29 17.33 -10.37
N VAL A 217 -5.85 17.47 -11.62
CA VAL A 217 -5.76 16.36 -12.57
C VAL A 217 -4.42 16.42 -13.29
N ALA A 218 -3.66 15.33 -13.21
CA ALA A 218 -2.48 15.09 -14.01
C ALA A 218 -2.67 13.80 -14.83
N LEU A 219 -2.61 13.90 -16.15
CA LEU A 219 -2.82 12.80 -17.09
C LEU A 219 -1.50 12.41 -17.76
N ILE A 220 -1.29 11.11 -17.94
CA ILE A 220 -0.13 10.61 -18.69
C ILE A 220 -0.33 10.97 -20.17
N ARG A 221 0.67 11.61 -20.78
CA ARG A 221 0.68 11.94 -22.21
C ARG A 221 0.80 10.68 -23.06
N ASP A 222 0.16 10.71 -24.22
CA ASP A 222 0.29 9.69 -25.27
C ASP A 222 -0.03 8.24 -24.83
N LEU A 223 -0.74 8.07 -23.71
CA LEU A 223 -1.15 6.77 -23.17
C LEU A 223 -2.67 6.70 -23.04
N GLU A 224 -3.29 5.87 -23.88
CA GLU A 224 -4.70 5.48 -23.75
C GLU A 224 -4.84 3.97 -23.66
N LEU A 225 -5.58 3.49 -22.66
CA LEU A 225 -5.75 2.07 -22.39
C LEU A 225 -7.23 1.72 -22.20
N ALA A 226 -7.57 0.48 -22.55
CA ALA A 226 -8.88 -0.11 -22.30
C ALA A 226 -8.83 -1.08 -21.11
N ASP A 227 -7.79 -1.91 -21.07
CA ASP A 227 -7.60 -2.98 -20.10
C ASP A 227 -6.23 -2.82 -19.45
N PHE A 228 -6.20 -2.53 -18.15
CA PHE A 228 -4.97 -2.20 -17.44
C PHE A 228 -5.11 -2.27 -15.92
N ASP A 229 -3.96 -2.26 -15.24
CA ASP A 229 -3.88 -1.78 -13.87
C ASP A 229 -2.92 -0.58 -13.76
N ILE A 230 -3.22 0.33 -12.86
CA ILE A 230 -2.30 1.39 -12.41
C ILE A 230 -2.04 1.19 -10.91
N THR A 231 -0.77 1.23 -10.51
CA THR A 231 -0.34 1.25 -9.11
C THR A 231 0.46 2.53 -8.87
N PHE A 232 0.32 3.16 -7.70
CA PHE A 232 1.14 4.29 -7.30
C PHE A 232 1.17 4.40 -5.77
N ARG A 233 2.16 5.14 -5.25
CA ARG A 233 2.20 5.58 -3.86
C ARG A 233 1.61 6.97 -3.73
N VAL A 234 0.92 7.21 -2.63
CA VAL A 234 0.36 8.51 -2.29
C VAL A 234 0.47 8.77 -0.79
N ARG A 235 0.76 10.01 -0.40
CA ARG A 235 0.60 10.47 0.99
C ARG A 235 -0.15 11.79 1.00
N SER A 236 -0.94 12.03 2.03
CA SER A 236 -1.56 13.33 2.28
C SER A 236 -0.51 14.29 2.87
N THR A 237 -0.38 15.49 2.32
CA THR A 237 0.56 16.52 2.83
C THR A 237 -0.12 17.59 3.69
N LEU A 238 -1.44 17.50 3.83
CA LEU A 238 -2.24 18.35 4.69
C LEU A 238 -3.30 17.51 5.40
N ASP A 239 -3.31 17.53 6.74
CA ASP A 239 -4.36 16.86 7.50
C ASP A 239 -5.68 17.63 7.42
N THR A 240 -6.58 17.16 6.55
CA THR A 240 -7.96 17.63 6.44
C THR A 240 -8.95 16.68 7.14
N GLY A 241 -8.45 15.72 7.92
CA GLY A 241 -9.22 14.73 8.66
C GLY A 241 -10.09 13.86 7.74
N ASN A 242 -11.40 13.90 7.96
CA ASN A 242 -12.38 13.13 7.18
C ASN A 242 -12.52 13.59 5.71
N HIS A 243 -11.88 14.70 5.34
CA HIS A 243 -11.86 15.22 3.98
C HIS A 243 -10.64 14.81 3.17
N ARG A 244 -9.67 14.07 3.76
CA ARG A 244 -8.50 13.59 3.03
C ARG A 244 -8.94 12.83 1.80
N ASP A 245 -8.38 13.16 0.64
CA ASP A 245 -8.66 12.44 -0.59
C ASP A 245 -7.44 12.32 -1.50
N CYS A 246 -7.52 11.34 -2.40
CA CYS A 246 -6.81 11.36 -3.67
C CYS A 246 -7.72 10.76 -4.75
N CYS A 247 -7.33 10.95 -6.01
CA CYS A 247 -8.06 10.52 -7.18
C CYS A 247 -7.18 9.71 -8.16
N VAL A 248 -7.80 8.71 -8.78
CA VAL A 248 -7.25 8.00 -9.95
C VAL A 248 -8.20 8.20 -11.12
N PHE A 249 -7.69 8.72 -12.23
CA PHE A 249 -8.46 8.99 -13.44
C PHE A 249 -8.23 7.86 -14.44
N PHE A 250 -9.30 7.39 -15.08
CA PHE A 250 -9.22 6.31 -16.05
C PHE A 250 -10.34 6.38 -17.08
N CYS A 251 -10.05 5.82 -18.26
CA CYS A 251 -10.89 5.99 -19.44
C CYS A 251 -11.24 7.47 -19.68
N TYR A 252 -10.29 8.38 -19.43
CA TYR A 252 -10.48 9.82 -19.58
C TYR A 252 -10.44 10.19 -21.07
N GLN A 253 -11.58 10.57 -21.63
CA GLN A 253 -11.72 10.93 -23.04
C GLN A 253 -11.59 12.44 -23.23
N ASP A 254 -12.26 13.20 -22.37
CA ASP A 254 -12.23 14.67 -22.30
C ASP A 254 -12.66 15.14 -20.90
N ASP A 255 -12.82 16.46 -20.71
CA ASP A 255 -13.16 17.11 -19.44
C ASP A 255 -14.59 16.86 -18.94
N GLN A 256 -15.40 16.10 -19.69
CA GLN A 256 -16.78 15.75 -19.36
C GLN A 256 -17.09 14.25 -19.50
N HIS A 257 -16.14 13.44 -19.94
CA HIS A 257 -16.29 12.00 -20.16
C HIS A 257 -15.11 11.20 -19.58
N PHE A 258 -15.25 10.80 -18.32
CA PHE A 258 -14.24 9.99 -17.65
C PHE A 258 -14.81 9.27 -16.43
N TYR A 259 -14.12 8.21 -16.01
CA TYR A 259 -14.24 7.73 -14.65
C TYR A 259 -13.13 8.29 -13.80
N TYR A 260 -13.40 8.34 -12.50
CA TYR A 260 -12.33 8.44 -11.52
C TYR A 260 -12.74 7.73 -10.24
N THR A 261 -11.77 7.34 -9.42
CA THR A 261 -12.06 6.92 -8.06
C THR A 261 -11.72 8.05 -7.12
N HIS A 262 -12.66 8.39 -6.23
CA HIS A 262 -12.47 9.37 -5.17
C HIS A 262 -12.16 8.61 -3.87
N LEU A 263 -10.90 8.53 -3.46
CA LEU A 263 -10.46 7.84 -2.25
C LEU A 263 -10.57 8.77 -1.03
N GLY A 264 -11.78 9.24 -0.74
CA GLY A 264 -12.07 10.09 0.42
C GLY A 264 -12.04 9.32 1.74
N ALA A 265 -11.51 9.93 2.81
CA ALA A 265 -11.39 9.32 4.13
C ALA A 265 -12.74 8.88 4.71
N LYS A 266 -13.76 9.75 4.65
CA LYS A 266 -15.13 9.41 5.02
C LYS A 266 -16.03 9.39 3.79
N PRO A 267 -16.54 8.22 3.38
CA PRO A 267 -17.43 8.13 2.25
C PRO A 267 -18.75 8.88 2.44
N ASP A 268 -19.24 9.44 1.34
CA ASP A 268 -20.59 9.98 1.14
C ASP A 268 -20.98 9.78 -0.35
N PRO A 269 -22.16 10.22 -0.83
CA PRO A 269 -22.54 10.07 -2.24
C PRO A 269 -21.64 10.82 -3.25
N HIS A 270 -20.69 11.60 -2.78
CA HIS A 270 -19.84 12.52 -3.53
C HIS A 270 -18.34 12.37 -3.22
N SER A 271 -17.97 11.48 -2.29
CA SER A 271 -16.60 11.16 -1.85
C SER A 271 -16.49 9.70 -1.37
N GLY A 272 -15.31 9.08 -1.48
CA GLY A 272 -15.12 7.69 -1.08
C GLY A 272 -15.84 6.69 -1.99
N GLN A 273 -16.00 7.00 -3.28
CA GLN A 273 -16.72 6.21 -4.28
C GLN A 273 -15.92 6.05 -5.58
N ILE A 274 -16.29 5.04 -6.39
CA ILE A 274 -15.99 5.04 -7.83
C ILE A 274 -17.02 5.95 -8.50
N MET A 275 -16.55 6.91 -9.28
CA MET A 275 -17.34 8.01 -9.82
C MET A 275 -17.30 8.01 -11.36
N ILE A 276 -18.35 8.57 -11.94
CA ILE A 276 -18.44 8.87 -13.38
C ILE A 276 -18.75 10.35 -13.58
N VAL A 277 -18.10 10.95 -14.58
CA VAL A 277 -18.46 12.25 -15.15
C VAL A 277 -18.90 12.00 -16.59
N LYS A 278 -20.13 12.41 -16.91
CA LYS A 278 -20.76 12.23 -18.21
C LYS A 278 -21.71 13.39 -18.47
N GLU A 279 -21.16 14.50 -18.94
CA GLU A 279 -21.91 15.74 -19.27
C GLU A 279 -22.78 16.29 -18.12
N ALA A 280 -22.45 15.88 -16.88
CA ALA A 280 -23.20 16.21 -15.67
C ALA A 280 -22.24 16.17 -14.47
N PRO A 281 -22.59 16.84 -13.34
CA PRO A 281 -21.86 16.71 -12.09
C PRO A 281 -21.58 15.24 -11.76
N ARG A 282 -20.42 14.98 -11.12
CA ARG A 282 -20.00 13.63 -10.72
C ARG A 282 -21.15 12.82 -10.12
N LEU A 283 -21.22 11.55 -10.50
CA LEU A 283 -22.19 10.59 -9.98
C LEU A 283 -21.44 9.38 -9.41
N ALA A 284 -21.82 8.93 -8.22
CA ALA A 284 -21.30 7.70 -7.65
C ALA A 284 -21.86 6.48 -8.39
N LEU A 285 -20.97 5.54 -8.71
CA LEU A 285 -21.30 4.20 -9.21
C LEU A 285 -21.35 3.16 -8.09
N THR A 286 -20.81 3.50 -6.91
CA THR A 286 -20.77 2.66 -5.72
C THR A 286 -21.55 3.29 -4.56
N GLU A 287 -21.90 2.47 -3.58
CA GLU A 287 -22.50 2.86 -2.30
C GLU A 287 -21.57 2.45 -1.14
N ASN A 288 -20.30 2.82 -1.23
CA ASN A 288 -19.31 2.48 -0.21
C ASN A 288 -19.56 3.26 1.09
N GLU A 289 -19.55 2.56 2.22
CA GLU A 289 -19.63 3.12 3.57
C GLU A 289 -18.33 2.90 4.38
N LYS A 290 -17.37 2.15 3.84
CA LYS A 290 -16.12 1.81 4.52
C LYS A 290 -15.16 3.00 4.48
N LEU A 291 -14.69 3.44 5.65
CA LEU A 291 -13.66 4.46 5.78
C LEU A 291 -12.39 4.08 5.00
N THR A 292 -11.86 5.00 4.21
CA THR A 292 -10.53 4.85 3.61
C THR A 292 -9.50 5.07 4.72
N PRO A 293 -8.59 4.12 4.98
CA PRO A 293 -7.73 4.13 6.18
C PRO A 293 -6.53 5.09 6.02
N TRP A 294 -6.82 6.37 5.76
CA TRP A 294 -5.81 7.40 5.66
C TRP A 294 -5.10 7.68 6.98
N ASN A 295 -3.79 7.90 6.90
CA ASN A 295 -2.96 8.53 7.92
C ASN A 295 -1.90 9.41 7.24
N ASP A 296 -0.85 9.79 7.97
CA ASP A 296 0.24 10.64 7.45
C ASP A 296 1.34 9.84 6.72
N ASP A 297 1.22 8.51 6.66
CA ASP A 297 2.17 7.64 5.98
C ASP A 297 1.92 7.62 4.46
N TRP A 298 2.92 7.10 3.74
CA TRP A 298 2.73 6.66 2.36
C TRP A 298 1.83 5.43 2.29
N HIS A 299 0.78 5.53 1.47
CA HIS A 299 -0.14 4.47 1.11
C HIS A 299 0.14 3.96 -0.31
N THR A 300 -0.25 2.72 -0.58
CA THR A 300 -0.23 2.17 -1.94
C THR A 300 -1.65 2.04 -2.47
N VAL A 301 -1.90 2.59 -3.65
CA VAL A 301 -3.17 2.50 -4.34
C VAL A 301 -2.99 1.71 -5.62
N ARG A 302 -3.97 0.87 -5.94
CA ARG A 302 -4.04 0.17 -7.23
C ARG A 302 -5.45 0.20 -7.79
N LEU A 303 -5.58 0.45 -9.08
CA LEU A 303 -6.84 0.35 -9.80
C LEU A 303 -6.68 -0.68 -10.91
N GLU A 304 -7.65 -1.59 -11.04
CA GLU A 304 -7.79 -2.55 -12.13
C GLU A 304 -9.01 -2.19 -12.97
N ARG A 305 -8.83 -2.11 -14.30
CA ARG A 305 -9.90 -1.88 -15.27
C ARG A 305 -9.95 -3.01 -16.28
N ASN A 306 -11.11 -3.68 -16.40
CA ASN A 306 -11.41 -4.65 -17.46
C ASN A 306 -12.63 -4.15 -18.27
N SER A 307 -12.37 -3.64 -19.47
CA SER A 307 -13.35 -3.04 -20.37
C SER A 307 -14.38 -4.06 -20.88
N LYS A 308 -13.96 -5.30 -21.13
CA LYS A 308 -14.81 -6.38 -21.66
C LYS A 308 -15.95 -6.75 -20.71
N THR A 309 -15.62 -6.96 -19.44
CA THR A 309 -16.60 -7.29 -18.38
C THR A 309 -17.26 -6.05 -17.80
N GLY A 310 -16.61 -4.90 -17.89
CA GLY A 310 -17.01 -3.67 -17.21
C GLY A 310 -16.43 -3.56 -15.80
N SER A 311 -15.63 -4.51 -15.33
CA SER A 311 -15.09 -4.49 -13.98
C SER A 311 -14.14 -3.32 -13.75
N ILE A 312 -14.33 -2.67 -12.60
CA ILE A 312 -13.47 -1.65 -12.02
C ILE A 312 -13.26 -2.07 -10.56
N LYS A 313 -12.00 -2.21 -10.15
CA LYS A 313 -11.64 -2.55 -8.77
C LYS A 313 -10.56 -1.61 -8.30
N VAL A 314 -10.66 -1.17 -7.05
CA VAL A 314 -9.69 -0.28 -6.43
C VAL A 314 -9.25 -0.84 -5.12
N PHE A 315 -7.95 -0.83 -4.88
CA PHE A 315 -7.27 -1.37 -3.72
C PHE A 315 -6.53 -0.23 -3.02
N PHE A 316 -6.54 -0.26 -1.69
CA PHE A 316 -5.88 0.73 -0.85
C PHE A 316 -5.17 -0.02 0.28
N ASP A 317 -3.83 -0.03 0.25
CA ASP A 317 -2.89 -0.80 1.06
C ASP A 317 -3.05 -2.33 1.04
N ASP A 318 -4.27 -2.85 1.18
CA ASP A 318 -4.61 -4.24 0.90
C ASP A 318 -4.78 -4.44 -0.61
N MET A 319 -3.76 -5.00 -1.25
CA MET A 319 -3.76 -5.28 -2.69
C MET A 319 -4.50 -6.59 -3.07
N GLN A 320 -5.07 -7.31 -2.10
CA GLN A 320 -5.79 -8.57 -2.29
C GLN A 320 -7.30 -8.37 -2.33
N THR A 321 -7.83 -7.60 -1.38
CA THR A 321 -9.26 -7.31 -1.27
C THR A 321 -9.54 -5.92 -1.83
N PRO A 322 -10.38 -5.76 -2.87
CA PRO A 322 -10.77 -4.45 -3.33
C PRO A 322 -11.38 -3.64 -2.18
N HIS A 323 -10.91 -2.41 -2.03
CA HIS A 323 -11.54 -1.40 -1.18
C HIS A 323 -12.90 -0.99 -1.77
N MET A 324 -12.98 -0.87 -3.10
CA MET A 324 -14.22 -0.62 -3.84
C MET A 324 -14.22 -1.44 -5.14
N GLU A 325 -15.40 -1.84 -5.59
CA GLU A 325 -15.59 -2.45 -6.92
C GLU A 325 -16.97 -2.15 -7.51
N VAL A 326 -17.04 -2.07 -8.84
CA VAL A 326 -18.29 -1.92 -9.60
C VAL A 326 -18.15 -2.51 -11.00
N ILE A 327 -19.28 -2.79 -11.66
CA ILE A 327 -19.33 -3.12 -13.08
C ILE A 327 -19.97 -1.96 -13.84
N ASP A 328 -19.21 -1.30 -14.71
CA ASP A 328 -19.73 -0.28 -15.63
C ASP A 328 -19.00 -0.34 -16.99
N LYS A 329 -19.77 -0.14 -18.07
CA LYS A 329 -19.31 -0.25 -19.46
C LYS A 329 -19.46 1.06 -20.26
N THR A 330 -19.80 2.16 -19.60
CA THR A 330 -20.05 3.45 -20.26
C THR A 330 -18.83 3.94 -21.05
N PHE A 331 -17.63 3.92 -20.45
CA PHE A 331 -16.38 4.24 -21.13
C PHE A 331 -15.47 3.00 -21.20
N SER A 332 -15.00 2.68 -22.40
CA SER A 332 -14.20 1.48 -22.65
C SER A 332 -12.71 1.76 -22.73
N LYS A 333 -12.31 2.96 -23.17
CA LYS A 333 -10.91 3.38 -23.39
C LYS A 333 -10.76 4.88 -23.13
N GLY A 334 -9.58 5.27 -22.68
CA GLY A 334 -9.15 6.67 -22.58
C GLY A 334 -7.83 6.79 -21.82
N ARG A 335 -7.47 8.02 -21.48
CA ARG A 335 -6.24 8.33 -20.73
C ARG A 335 -6.33 7.91 -19.27
N VAL A 336 -5.16 7.84 -18.64
CA VAL A 336 -4.97 7.44 -17.24
C VAL A 336 -4.22 8.55 -16.52
N GLY A 337 -4.53 8.76 -15.23
CA GLY A 337 -3.86 9.79 -14.45
C GLY A 337 -4.13 9.70 -12.95
N ILE A 338 -3.57 10.67 -12.23
CA ILE A 338 -3.62 10.81 -10.78
C ILE A 338 -4.02 12.24 -10.41
N GLY A 339 -4.42 12.45 -9.17
CA GLY A 339 -4.68 13.78 -8.62
C GLY A 339 -5.56 13.76 -7.39
N SER A 340 -6.39 14.77 -7.23
CA SER A 340 -7.27 14.93 -6.07
C SER A 340 -8.51 15.75 -6.43
N PHE A 341 -9.57 15.59 -5.64
CA PHE A 341 -10.75 16.42 -5.77
C PHE A 341 -10.45 17.88 -5.41
N ASP A 342 -9.95 18.13 -4.19
CA ASP A 342 -9.53 19.45 -3.70
C ASP A 342 -8.55 19.43 -2.52
N ASP A 343 -7.78 18.34 -2.36
CA ASP A 343 -6.81 18.17 -1.28
C ASP A 343 -5.35 18.11 -1.78
N MET A 344 -4.42 18.11 -0.82
CA MET A 344 -2.98 18.12 -1.05
C MET A 344 -2.40 16.73 -0.84
N ASN A 345 -1.72 16.24 -1.88
CA ASN A 345 -1.07 14.93 -1.87
C ASN A 345 0.35 15.03 -2.46
N GLU A 346 1.17 14.05 -2.14
CA GLU A 346 2.37 13.71 -2.90
C GLU A 346 2.23 12.31 -3.49
N PHE A 347 2.68 12.15 -4.74
CA PHE A 347 2.64 10.92 -5.50
C PHE A 347 4.05 10.44 -5.86
N ASP A 348 4.20 9.12 -5.92
CA ASP A 348 5.46 8.47 -6.31
C ASP A 348 5.20 7.05 -6.88
N ASP A 349 6.20 6.45 -7.52
CA ASP A 349 6.22 5.07 -8.00
C ASP A 349 4.98 4.67 -8.84
N VAL A 350 4.63 5.50 -9.83
CA VAL A 350 3.52 5.21 -10.74
C VAL A 350 3.94 4.11 -11.71
N VAL A 351 3.16 3.03 -11.77
CA VAL A 351 3.34 1.94 -12.73
C VAL A 351 2.01 1.62 -13.38
N VAL A 352 1.94 1.70 -14.70
CA VAL A 352 0.78 1.25 -15.47
C VAL A 352 1.16 0.01 -16.25
N ARG A 353 0.35 -1.04 -16.12
CA ARG A 353 0.50 -2.26 -16.90
C ARG A 353 -0.74 -2.47 -17.74
N LYS A 354 -0.53 -2.65 -19.04
CA LYS A 354 -1.57 -3.13 -19.94
C LYS A 354 -1.85 -4.59 -19.61
N ARG A 355 -3.13 -4.94 -19.50
CA ARG A 355 -3.58 -6.29 -19.17
C ARG A 355 -4.25 -6.93 -20.38
N THR A 356 -4.08 -8.23 -20.53
CA THR A 356 -4.91 -9.05 -21.43
C THR A 356 -5.80 -9.92 -20.55
N PHE A 357 -7.13 -9.70 -20.61
CA PHE A 357 -8.11 -10.43 -19.79
C PHE A 357 -8.93 -11.47 -20.57
#